data_AF-A0A7L1G716-F1
#
_entry.id   AF-A0A7L1G716-F1
#
_cell.length_a   1.000
_cell.length_b   1.000
_cell.length_c   1.000
_cell.angle_alpha   90.00
_cell.angle_beta   90.00
_cell.angle_gamma   90.00
#
_symmetry.space_group_name_H-M   'P 1'
#
loop_
_entity.id
_entity.type
_entity.pdbx_description
1 polymer ?
#
loop_
_entity_poly.entity_id
_entity_poly.type
_entity_poly.pdbx_seq_one_letter_code
_entity_poly.pdbx_strand_id
1 'polypeptide(L)'
;LLCSKHSHNGGVCVAPDQCKCSKGWSSPWCETAVCDPVSLNRGACVQPDPCRCPQGFYRPQCQTAKGLLLFAAPCIQANICACTQGYTGRRCQRSKLTSPCF
;
A
#
# COMPACT_ATOMS: atom_id res chain seq x y z
N LEU A 1 37.98 -1.86 8.01
CA LEU A 1 36.71 -2.02 8.74
C LEU A 1 35.69 -1.03 8.16
N LEU A 2 35.06 -1.39 7.03
CA LEU A 2 34.21 -0.49 6.24
C LEU A 2 32.77 -0.35 6.78
N CYS A 3 32.37 -1.28 7.64
CA CYS A 3 31.03 -1.39 8.22
C CYS A 3 30.68 -0.23 9.19
N SER A 4 31.63 0.25 10.01
CA SER A 4 31.37 1.22 11.09
C SER A 4 31.01 2.63 10.60
N LYS A 5 31.24 2.94 9.33
CA LYS A 5 30.96 4.27 8.74
C LYS A 5 29.62 4.35 8.00
N HIS A 6 29.01 3.22 7.64
CA HIS A 6 27.86 3.15 6.74
C HIS A 6 26.70 2.32 7.30
N SER A 7 26.72 1.92 8.57
CA SER A 7 25.57 1.25 9.18
C SER A 7 24.44 2.27 9.39
N HIS A 8 23.38 2.16 8.60
CA HIS A 8 22.18 2.98 8.74
C HIS A 8 21.14 2.28 9.62
N ASN A 9 20.16 3.05 10.14
CA ASN A 9 18.97 2.52 10.81
C ASN A 9 19.23 1.60 12.01
N GLY A 10 20.31 1.83 12.75
CA GLY A 10 20.63 1.08 13.98
C GLY A 10 21.17 -0.33 13.75
N GLY A 11 21.82 -0.59 12.60
CA GLY A 11 22.57 -1.83 12.41
C GLY A 11 23.85 -1.89 13.24
N VAL A 12 24.26 -3.10 13.65
CA VAL A 12 25.49 -3.36 14.41
C VAL A 12 26.45 -4.17 13.53
N CYS A 13 27.69 -3.71 13.38
CA CYS A 13 28.70 -4.45 12.63
C CYS A 13 29.12 -5.71 13.37
N VAL A 14 28.98 -6.87 12.72
CA VAL A 14 29.36 -8.18 13.28
C VAL A 14 30.62 -8.74 12.62
N ALA A 15 30.94 -8.30 11.40
CA ALA A 15 32.17 -8.64 10.69
C ALA A 15 32.53 -7.51 9.68
N PRO A 16 33.74 -7.53 9.06
CA PRO A 16 34.04 -6.67 7.92
C PRO A 16 32.96 -6.86 6.83
N ASP A 17 32.41 -5.75 6.33
CA ASP A 17 31.33 -5.70 5.32
C ASP A 17 30.03 -6.43 5.68
N GLN A 18 29.84 -6.75 6.97
CA GLN A 18 28.64 -7.46 7.44
C GLN A 18 28.00 -6.72 8.63
N CYS A 19 26.86 -6.08 8.36
CA CYS A 19 25.99 -5.49 9.36
C CYS A 19 24.91 -6.49 9.81
N LYS A 20 24.66 -6.57 11.12
CA LYS A 20 23.45 -7.12 11.69
C LYS A 20 22.41 -6.00 11.80
N CYS A 21 21.39 -6.05 10.95
CA CYS A 21 20.37 -5.02 10.89
C CYS A 21 19.33 -5.13 12.02
N SER A 22 18.78 -3.98 12.40
CA SER A 22 17.59 -3.92 13.26
C SER A 22 16.37 -4.54 12.55
N LYS A 23 15.37 -4.95 13.33
CA LYS A 23 14.17 -5.61 12.79
C LYS A 23 13.52 -4.75 11.70
N GLY A 24 13.24 -5.36 10.54
CA GLY A 24 12.62 -4.68 9.39
C GLY A 24 13.61 -3.95 8.47
N TRP A 25 14.91 -4.22 8.57
CA TRP A 25 15.93 -3.73 7.63
C TRP A 25 16.79 -4.87 7.08
N SER A 26 17.23 -4.72 5.84
CA SER A 26 18.14 -5.62 5.13
C SER A 26 19.11 -4.82 4.24
N SER A 27 19.94 -5.53 3.48
CA SER A 27 21.17 -5.08 2.80
C SER A 27 22.42 -5.11 3.69
N PRO A 28 23.63 -5.18 3.08
CA PRO A 28 24.90 -5.15 3.82
C PRO A 28 25.09 -3.92 4.72
N TRP A 29 24.34 -2.86 4.45
CA TRP A 29 24.40 -1.55 5.13
C TRP A 29 23.09 -1.17 5.84
N CYS A 30 22.11 -2.09 5.89
CA CYS A 30 20.80 -1.88 6.52
C CYS A 30 20.01 -0.70 5.93
N GLU A 31 20.16 -0.47 4.62
CA GLU A 31 19.51 0.64 3.90
C GLU A 31 18.15 0.25 3.33
N THR A 32 17.88 -1.06 3.18
CA THR A 32 16.66 -1.56 2.56
C THR A 32 15.64 -1.90 3.63
N ALA A 33 14.52 -1.19 3.68
CA ALA A 33 13.42 -1.54 4.56
C ALA A 33 12.77 -2.86 4.11
N VAL A 34 12.50 -3.74 5.06
CA VAL A 34 11.78 -5.00 4.88
C VAL A 34 10.49 -4.91 5.67
N CYS A 35 9.38 -5.02 4.97
CA CYS A 35 8.05 -5.03 5.57
C CYS A 35 7.66 -6.49 5.80
N ASP A 36 7.30 -6.81 7.04
CA ASP A 36 6.77 -8.12 7.41
C ASP A 36 5.43 -7.90 8.11
N PRO A 37 4.31 -8.09 7.39
CA PRO A 37 4.20 -8.83 6.13
C PRO A 37 4.52 -8.06 4.84
N VAL A 38 4.93 -8.78 3.79
CA VAL A 38 5.35 -8.22 2.48
C VAL A 38 4.25 -7.35 1.85
N SER A 39 4.66 -6.19 1.30
CA SER A 39 3.76 -5.28 0.59
C SER A 39 3.20 -5.88 -0.71
N LEU A 40 1.89 -5.84 -0.89
CA LEU A 40 1.18 -6.23 -2.10
C LEU A 40 0.77 -4.98 -2.92
N ASN A 41 0.24 -5.19 -4.12
CA ASN A 41 -0.38 -4.14 -4.95
C ASN A 41 0.50 -2.90 -5.21
N ARG A 42 1.82 -3.10 -5.41
CA ARG A 42 2.81 -2.01 -5.59
C ARG A 42 2.92 -1.06 -4.38
N GLY A 43 2.67 -1.56 -3.17
CA GLY A 43 3.05 -0.87 -1.94
C GLY A 43 4.56 -0.64 -1.87
N ALA A 44 4.97 0.51 -1.33
CA ALA A 44 6.38 0.82 -1.10
C ALA A 44 6.73 0.57 0.36
N CYS A 45 7.78 -0.22 0.59
CA CYS A 45 8.38 -0.38 1.92
C CYS A 45 9.48 0.67 2.09
N VAL A 46 9.10 1.83 2.63
CA VAL A 46 10.02 2.96 2.89
C VAL A 46 10.52 2.99 4.34
N GLN A 47 9.89 2.23 5.23
CA GLN A 47 10.26 2.05 6.63
C GLN A 47 9.74 0.68 7.11
N PRO A 48 10.32 0.08 8.16
CA PRO A 48 9.70 -1.03 8.87
C PRO A 48 8.29 -0.62 9.25
N ASP A 49 7.32 -1.46 8.89
CA ASP A 49 5.87 -1.33 9.04
C ASP A 49 5.28 -0.02 9.63
N PRO A 50 4.23 0.56 9.00
CA PRO A 50 3.39 -0.02 7.93
C PRO A 50 3.82 0.38 6.50
N CYS A 51 3.53 -0.50 5.54
CA CYS A 51 3.74 -0.25 4.10
C CYS A 51 3.06 1.05 3.65
N ARG A 52 3.76 1.82 2.80
CA ARG A 52 3.16 2.96 2.13
C ARG A 52 2.34 2.49 0.94
N CYS A 53 1.02 2.48 1.11
CA CYS A 53 0.10 2.01 0.07
C CYS A 53 -0.14 3.08 -1.01
N PRO A 54 -0.24 2.68 -2.29
CA PRO A 54 -0.71 3.57 -3.33
C PRO A 54 -2.16 3.99 -3.09
N GLN A 55 -2.55 5.11 -3.71
CA GLN A 55 -3.91 5.63 -3.60
C GLN A 55 -4.92 4.55 -4.02
N GLY A 56 -5.92 4.32 -3.17
CA GLY A 56 -6.92 3.27 -3.40
C GLY A 56 -6.59 1.92 -2.77
N PHE A 57 -5.52 1.77 -1.98
CA PHE A 57 -5.23 0.57 -1.20
C PHE A 57 -5.00 0.90 0.28
N TYR A 58 -5.31 -0.05 1.17
CA TYR A 58 -5.18 0.08 2.61
C TYR A 58 -4.93 -1.29 3.26
N ARG A 59 -4.67 -1.28 4.59
CA ARG A 59 -4.16 -2.38 5.44
C ARG A 59 -2.62 -2.56 5.40
N PRO A 60 -2.02 -3.29 6.37
CA PRO A 60 -0.55 -3.34 6.52
C PRO A 60 0.22 -3.82 5.29
N GLN A 61 -0.38 -4.67 4.44
CA GLN A 61 0.22 -5.18 3.20
C GLN A 61 -0.35 -4.50 1.96
N CYS A 62 -1.16 -3.44 2.10
CA CYS A 62 -1.93 -2.87 0.99
C CYS A 62 -2.82 -3.91 0.30
N GLN A 63 -3.26 -4.94 1.05
CA GLN A 63 -4.01 -6.07 0.50
C GLN A 63 -5.45 -5.71 0.11
N THR A 64 -6.00 -4.64 0.68
CA THR A 64 -7.40 -4.27 0.44
C THR A 64 -7.46 -3.02 -0.42
N ALA A 65 -8.09 -3.11 -1.58
CA ALA A 65 -8.45 -1.92 -2.32
C ALA A 65 -9.53 -1.16 -1.53
N LYS A 66 -9.34 0.14 -1.31
CA LYS A 66 -10.45 1.04 -1.04
C LYS A 66 -11.33 0.96 -2.28
N GLY A 67 -12.33 0.09 -2.22
CA GLY A 67 -13.42 0.12 -3.18
C GLY A 67 -13.87 1.57 -3.27
N LEU A 68 -13.98 2.08 -4.50
CA LEU A 68 -14.69 3.31 -4.77
C LEU A 68 -16.15 3.07 -4.35
N LEU A 69 -16.40 3.12 -3.04
CA LEU A 69 -17.73 3.27 -2.48
C LEU A 69 -18.14 4.72 -2.74
N LEU A 70 -18.33 5.04 -4.02
CA LEU A 70 -19.39 5.95 -4.38
C LEU A 70 -20.63 5.07 -4.55
N PHE A 71 -21.47 5.09 -3.52
CA PHE A 71 -22.86 4.58 -3.56
C PHE A 71 -23.02 3.05 -3.67
N ALA A 72 -22.55 2.31 -2.65
CA ALA A 72 -23.05 0.99 -2.28
C ALA A 72 -23.08 -0.11 -3.38
N ALA A 73 -22.18 -0.06 -4.36
CA ALA A 73 -22.10 -1.04 -5.45
C ALA A 73 -20.78 -1.83 -5.39
N PRO A 74 -20.81 -3.18 -5.29
CA PRO A 74 -19.62 -3.99 -5.48
C PRO A 74 -19.16 -3.92 -6.94
N CYS A 75 -17.86 -3.71 -7.18
CA CYS A 75 -17.30 -3.74 -8.52
C CYS A 75 -17.06 -5.17 -8.99
N ILE A 76 -17.65 -5.54 -10.11
CA ILE A 76 -17.59 -6.89 -10.68
C ILE A 76 -16.36 -7.10 -11.56
N GLN A 77 -15.75 -6.01 -12.06
CA GLN A 77 -14.51 -6.03 -12.84
C GLN A 77 -13.78 -4.69 -12.70
N ALA A 78 -12.52 -4.63 -13.16
CA ALA A 78 -11.76 -3.39 -13.26
C ALA A 78 -12.56 -2.30 -14.00
N ASN A 79 -12.96 -1.26 -13.26
CA ASN A 79 -13.80 -0.14 -13.71
C ASN A 79 -15.24 -0.52 -14.12
N ILE A 80 -15.78 -1.68 -13.74
CA ILE A 80 -17.18 -2.03 -13.98
C ILE A 80 -17.83 -2.36 -12.64
N CYS A 81 -18.78 -1.54 -12.23
CA CYS A 81 -19.48 -1.69 -10.97
C CYS A 81 -20.97 -1.97 -11.14
N ALA A 82 -21.51 -2.85 -10.28
CA ALA A 82 -22.91 -3.21 -10.29
C ALA A 82 -23.73 -2.13 -9.56
N CYS A 83 -24.17 -1.11 -10.30
CA CYS A 83 -24.82 0.06 -9.71
C CYS A 83 -26.15 -0.26 -9.02
N THR A 84 -26.33 0.32 -7.83
CA THR A 84 -27.61 0.32 -7.11
C THR A 84 -28.67 1.13 -7.86
N GLN A 85 -29.94 0.89 -7.54
CA GLN A 85 -31.07 1.55 -8.19
C GLN A 85 -30.94 3.07 -8.04
N GLY A 86 -30.89 3.80 -9.17
CA GLY A 86 -30.69 5.25 -9.19
C GLY A 86 -29.32 5.71 -9.68
N TYR A 87 -28.40 4.81 -10.04
CA TYR A 87 -27.08 5.15 -10.57
C TYR A 87 -26.77 4.41 -11.89
N THR A 88 -25.90 5.00 -12.72
CA THR A 88 -25.45 4.49 -14.01
C THR A 88 -24.01 4.90 -14.30
N GLY A 89 -23.42 4.29 -15.33
CA GLY A 89 -22.02 4.47 -15.72
C GLY A 89 -21.10 3.37 -15.20
N ARG A 90 -19.93 3.25 -15.83
CA ARG A 90 -18.93 2.20 -15.55
C ARG A 90 -18.52 2.11 -14.07
N ARG A 91 -18.56 3.25 -13.37
CA ARG A 91 -18.25 3.37 -11.95
C ARG A 91 -19.43 3.95 -11.15
N CYS A 92 -20.66 3.80 -11.65
CA CYS A 92 -21.86 4.38 -11.04
C CYS A 92 -21.77 5.90 -10.81
N GLN A 93 -21.00 6.58 -11.67
CA GLN A 93 -20.65 7.99 -11.52
C GLN A 93 -21.75 8.96 -11.98
N ARG A 94 -22.87 8.45 -12.49
CA ARG A 94 -24.03 9.25 -12.93
C ARG A 94 -25.25 8.83 -12.13
N SER A 95 -25.97 9.77 -11.53
CA SER A 95 -27.31 9.48 -11.00
C SER A 95 -28.30 9.37 -12.16
N LYS A 96 -29.19 8.38 -12.12
CA LYS A 96 -30.37 8.28 -12.99
C LYS A 96 -31.50 9.22 -12.55
N LEU A 97 -31.39 9.85 -11.37
CA LEU A 97 -32.31 10.88 -10.90
C LEU A 97 -32.23 12.12 -11.80
N THR A 98 -32.97 12.10 -12.90
CA THR A 98 -33.43 13.28 -13.63
C THR A 98 -34.82 13.65 -13.09
N SER A 99 -34.87 14.14 -11.87
CA SER A 99 -35.95 15.02 -11.45
C SER A 99 -35.34 16.01 -10.46
N PRO A 100 -35.30 17.32 -10.77
CA PRO A 100 -34.97 18.30 -9.75
C PRO A 100 -35.98 18.12 -8.61
N CYS A 101 -35.49 18.08 -7.37
CA CYS A 101 -36.37 18.22 -6.22
C CYS A 101 -37.07 19.59 -6.37
N PHE A 102 -38.39 19.59 -6.58
CA PHE A 102 -39.23 20.79 -6.54
C PHE A 102 -39.55 21.14 -5.08
#